data_AF-A0A7K1D6X7-F1
#
_entry.id   AF-A0A7K1D6X7-F1
#
_cell.length_a   1.000
_cell.length_b   1.000
_cell.length_c   1.000
_cell.angle_alpha   90.00
_cell.angle_beta   90.00
_cell.angle_gamma   90.00
#
_symmetry.space_group_name_H-M   'P 1'
#
loop_
_entity.id
_entity.type
_entity.pdbx_description
1 polymer ?
#
loop_
_entity_poly.entity_id
_entity_poly.type
_entity_poly.pdbx_seq_one_letter_code
_entity_poly.pdbx_strand_id
1 'polypeptide(L)' 'QLVGAGEIIVRQRGTHFHPGVNVGRGTDDTLFALQAGSVKFGSRRGRRVVDIVPAE' A
#
# COMPACT_ATOMS: atom_id res chain seq x y z
N GLN A 1 1.95 2.02 11.28
CA GLN A 1 3.35 1.62 11.07
C GLN A 1 3.99 2.60 10.10
N LEU A 2 5.22 3.06 10.38
CA LEU A 2 6.00 3.91 9.48
C LEU A 2 6.76 3.01 8.48
N VAL A 3 6.84 3.45 7.24
CA VAL A 3 7.55 2.76 6.14
C VAL A 3 8.35 3.76 5.32
N GLY A 4 9.47 3.30 4.76
CA GLY A 4 10.26 4.05 3.79
C GLY A 4 9.71 3.92 2.36
N ALA A 5 10.21 4.76 1.45
CA ALA A 5 9.93 4.58 0.02
C ALA A 5 10.56 3.26 -0.48
N GLY A 6 9.80 2.51 -1.27
CA GLY A 6 10.17 1.18 -1.77
C GLY A 6 9.94 0.02 -0.80
N GLU A 7 9.58 0.30 0.46
CA GLU A 7 9.35 -0.74 1.45
C GLU A 7 8.12 -1.59 1.12
N ILE A 8 8.22 -2.90 1.31
CA ILE A 8 7.14 -3.85 1.05
C ILE A 8 6.11 -3.75 2.19
N ILE A 9 4.85 -3.50 1.83
CA ILE A 9 3.75 -3.36 2.78
C ILE A 9 2.99 -4.68 2.94
N VAL A 10 2.65 -5.34 1.82
CA VAL A 10 1.93 -6.62 1.81
C VAL A 10 2.44 -7.49 0.68
N ARG A 11 2.84 -8.73 0.98
CA ARG A 11 2.98 -9.80 -0.02
C ARG A 11 1.68 -10.59 -0.08
N GLN A 12 1.14 -10.74 -1.28
CA GLN A 12 -0.14 -11.41 -1.50
C GLN A 12 -0.12 -12.19 -2.82
N ARG A 13 -0.99 -13.18 -2.96
CA ARG A 13 -1.32 -13.80 -4.25
C ARG A 13 -2.68 -13.27 -4.68
N GLY A 14 -2.77 -12.58 -5.81
CA GLY A 14 -3.96 -11.85 -6.19
C GLY A 14 -4.16 -10.55 -5.39
N THR A 15 -5.22 -9.80 -5.71
CA THR A 15 -5.46 -8.44 -5.17
C THR A 15 -6.41 -8.44 -3.97
N HIS A 16 -6.02 -9.09 -2.89
CA HIS A 16 -6.76 -9.05 -1.62
C HIS A 16 -6.81 -7.65 -1.01
N PHE A 17 -5.72 -6.92 -1.17
CA PHE A 17 -5.58 -5.49 -0.93
C PHE A 17 -5.20 -4.80 -2.24
N HIS A 18 -5.81 -3.66 -2.48
CA HIS A 18 -5.57 -2.85 -3.66
C HIS A 18 -4.65 -1.68 -3.32
N PRO A 19 -3.79 -1.25 -4.27
CA PRO A 19 -2.99 -0.05 -4.08
C PRO A 19 -3.90 1.18 -3.97
N GLY A 20 -3.62 2.01 -2.97
CA GLY A 20 -4.22 3.31 -2.76
C GLY A 20 -3.24 4.43 -3.12
N VAL A 21 -3.36 5.55 -2.40
CA VAL A 21 -2.48 6.71 -2.55
C VAL A 21 -1.08 6.34 -2.08
N ASN A 22 -0.06 6.70 -2.87
CA ASN A 22 1.35 6.46 -2.57
C ASN A 22 1.72 4.97 -2.37
N VAL A 23 0.95 4.05 -2.95
CA VAL A 23 1.23 2.61 -2.94
C VAL A 23 1.31 2.09 -4.37
N GLY A 24 2.41 1.40 -4.67
CA GLY A 24 2.60 0.67 -5.92
C GLY A 24 2.21 -0.79 -5.79
N ARG A 25 1.98 -1.46 -6.93
CA ARG A 25 1.76 -2.91 -7.03
C ARG A 25 2.78 -3.51 -7.99
N GLY A 26 3.51 -4.52 -7.52
CA GLY A 26 4.46 -5.29 -8.32
C GLY A 26 3.76 -6.28 -9.26
N THR A 27 4.54 -6.90 -10.14
CA THR A 27 4.05 -7.92 -11.08
C THR A 27 3.50 -9.17 -10.37
N ASP A 28 4.00 -9.46 -9.17
CA ASP A 28 3.57 -10.56 -8.30
C ASP A 28 2.43 -10.17 -7.34
N ASP A 29 1.75 -9.05 -7.59
CA ASP A 29 0.73 -8.43 -6.73
C ASP A 29 1.23 -7.90 -5.37
N THR A 30 2.53 -7.94 -5.08
CA THR A 30 3.11 -7.34 -3.86
C THR A 30 2.86 -5.83 -3.84
N LEU A 31 2.40 -5.30 -2.70
CA LEU A 31 2.23 -3.87 -2.48
C LEU A 31 3.46 -3.27 -1.82
N PHE A 32 3.92 -2.12 -2.32
CA PHE A 32 5.07 -1.39 -1.81
C PHE A 32 4.80 0.12 -1.73
N ALA A 33 5.48 0.81 -0.82
CA ALA A 33 5.34 2.25 -0.64
C ALA A 33 6.04 3.02 -1.77
N LEU A 34 5.38 4.02 -2.36
CA LEU A 34 6.01 4.92 -3.34
C LEU A 34 6.69 6.12 -2.67
N GLN A 35 6.28 6.44 -1.44
CA GLN A 35 6.82 7.52 -0.62
C GLN A 35 6.90 7.04 0.83
N ALA A 36 7.83 7.60 1.60
CA ALA A 36 7.89 7.36 3.04
C ALA A 36 6.67 7.95 3.75
N GLY A 37 6.22 7.32 4.82
CA GLY A 37 5.08 7.78 5.60
C GLY A 37 4.47 6.68 6.47
N SER A 38 3.21 6.86 6.85
CA SER A 38 2.47 5.91 7.66
C SER A 38 1.47 5.09 6.83
N VAL A 39 1.46 3.77 7.06
CA VAL A 39 0.52 2.85 6.40
C VAL A 39 -0.88 3.02 6.98
N LYS A 40 -1.87 3.22 6.10
CA LYS A 40 -3.29 3.29 6.45
C LYS A 40 -4.10 2.29 5.62
N PHE A 41 -4.80 1.40 6.31
CA PHE A 41 -5.76 0.49 5.67
C PHE A 41 -7.13 1.16 5.57
N GLY A 42 -7.84 0.90 4.47
CA GLY A 42 -9.17 1.43 4.24
C GLY A 42 -10.01 0.55 3.32
N SER A 43 -11.20 1.06 3.00
CA SER A 43 -12.11 0.44 2.03
C SER A 43 -12.62 1.49 1.06
N ARG A 44 -12.63 1.19 -0.24
CA ARG A 44 -13.17 2.06 -1.30
C ARG A 44 -13.95 1.20 -2.29
N ARG A 45 -15.21 1.56 -2.56
CA ARG A 45 -16.10 0.83 -3.49
C ARG A 45 -16.15 -0.68 -3.24
N GLY A 46 -16.21 -1.08 -1.96
CA GLY A 46 -16.26 -2.48 -1.54
C GLY A 46 -14.93 -3.24 -1.60
N ARG A 47 -13.81 -2.58 -1.92
CA ARG A 47 -12.47 -3.18 -1.97
C ARG A 47 -11.60 -2.67 -0.84
N ARG A 48 -10.78 -3.55 -0.25
CA ARG A 48 -9.77 -3.17 0.74
C ARG A 48 -8.59 -2.48 0.04
N VAL A 49 -8.19 -1.32 0.55
CA VAL A 49 -7.15 -0.46 -0.04
C VAL A 49 -6.07 -0.17 1.02
N VAL A 50 -4.84 0.01 0.57
CA VAL A 50 -3.71 0.45 1.40
C VAL A 50 -3.22 1.79 0.87
N ASP A 51 -3.15 2.79 1.74
CA ASP A 51 -2.61 4.12 1.46
C ASP A 51 -1.34 4.36 2.30
N ILE A 52 -0.42 5.18 1.79
CA ILE A 52 0.60 5.83 2.62
C ILE A 52 0.24 7.29 2.83
N VAL A 53 0.08 7.67 4.09
CA VAL A 53 -0.09 9.06 4.52
C VAL A 53 1.30 9.61 4.84
N PRO A 54 1.84 10.58 4.07
CA PRO A 54 3.13 11.19 4.34
C PRO A 54 3.11 11.82 5.75
N ALA A 55 4.20 11.64 6.49
CA ALA A 55 4.47 12.49 7.64
C ALA A 55 5.16 13.74 7.08
N GLU A 56 4.59 14.91 7.34
CA GLU A 56 5.28 16.19 7.08
C GLU A 56 6.61 16.26 7.85
#